data_AF-A0A5C3LYI2-F1
#
_entry.id   AF-A0A5C3LYI2-F1
#
_cell.length_a   1.000
_cell.length_b   1.000
_cell.length_c   1.000
_cell.angle_alpha   90.00
_cell.angle_beta   90.00
_cell.angle_gamma   90.00
#
_symmetry.space_group_name_H-M   'P 1'
#
loop_
_entity.id
_entity.type
_entity.pdbx_description
1 polymer ?
#
loop_
_entity_poly.entity_id
_entity_poly.type
_entity_poly.pdbx_seq_one_letter_code
_entity_poly.pdbx_strand_id
1 'polypeptide(L)'
;MGLVLWIATFVYQLEDIFGYIDDAFSWDLEGHTLLYEPYNKTMPAKQAHLLQLWDTLGIPHEESKQMWGSMLTIIGFEVDPNAMTISMPLQACTNLINKLHEFAHPNQWYPLHEFNQLAGWMNWALNAYPLLCSGLSTLYNKMSGKSQSHQPVHISTALCRELLWFAEHIKHSNGICILSSLKWSADNADFVAYSDACPSSMGFWIPSLSLGFQCQTDRPSSAIFYLEALTLLSGPHWIVTNICPQCSTQIVLYTDNSNTVSMFNTLHAQPSLYPILLTAVDLTLNHNVHFCVFHIPGEQNTVADALSCFHNQQAINTAALTSYTPLHISLFQPPCLMLGAELL
;
A
#
# COMPACT_ATOMS: atom_id res chain seq x y z
N MET A 1 -4.78 -27.19 -16.31
CA MET A 1 -3.40 -27.07 -15.79
C MET A 1 -3.17 -27.65 -14.40
N GLY A 2 -4.07 -27.50 -13.42
CA GLY A 2 -3.78 -27.92 -12.02
C GLY A 2 -3.22 -29.34 -11.83
N LEU A 3 -3.79 -30.36 -12.49
CA LEU A 3 -3.28 -31.73 -12.41
C LEU A 3 -1.89 -31.89 -13.06
N VAL A 4 -1.63 -31.18 -14.16
CA VAL A 4 -0.35 -31.23 -14.88
C VAL A 4 0.75 -30.64 -14.01
N LEU A 5 0.48 -29.49 -13.37
CA LEU A 5 1.39 -28.87 -12.41
C LEU A 5 1.62 -29.78 -11.20
N TRP A 6 0.58 -30.43 -10.70
CA TRP A 6 0.71 -31.42 -9.63
C TRP A 6 1.66 -32.56 -10.02
N ILE A 7 1.52 -33.12 -11.23
CA ILE A 7 2.45 -34.15 -11.73
C ILE A 7 3.87 -33.60 -11.84
N ALA A 8 4.03 -32.39 -12.41
CA ALA A 8 5.34 -31.74 -12.55
C ALA A 8 6.04 -31.60 -11.18
N THR A 9 5.33 -31.11 -10.17
CA THR A 9 5.89 -30.88 -8.83
C THR A 9 6.11 -32.17 -8.04
N PHE A 10 5.14 -33.07 -7.99
CA PHE A 10 5.18 -34.22 -7.07
C PHE A 10 5.75 -35.50 -7.68
N VAL A 11 5.67 -35.66 -9.01
CA VAL A 11 6.18 -36.85 -9.71
C VAL A 11 7.53 -36.55 -10.36
N TYR A 12 7.64 -35.41 -11.04
CA TYR A 12 8.88 -35.00 -11.72
C TYR A 12 9.78 -34.13 -10.86
N GLN A 13 9.37 -33.79 -9.62
CA GLN A 13 10.15 -32.99 -8.66
C GLN A 13 10.60 -31.64 -9.22
N LEU A 14 9.78 -31.05 -10.10
CA LEU A 14 10.01 -29.71 -10.60
C LEU A 14 9.44 -28.70 -9.60
N GLU A 15 10.31 -28.22 -8.72
CA GLU A 15 9.98 -27.22 -7.71
C GLU A 15 9.74 -25.84 -8.33
N ASP A 16 8.87 -25.05 -7.69
CA ASP A 16 8.54 -23.67 -8.05
C ASP A 16 8.04 -23.51 -9.50
N ILE A 17 7.20 -24.44 -9.96
CA ILE A 17 6.39 -24.23 -11.15
C ILE A 17 5.03 -23.67 -10.73
N PHE A 18 4.75 -22.48 -11.23
CA PHE A 18 3.51 -21.76 -11.01
C PHE A 18 2.66 -21.80 -12.27
N GLY A 19 1.36 -21.60 -12.11
CA GLY A 19 0.50 -21.42 -13.27
C GLY A 19 -0.72 -20.57 -12.97
N TYR A 20 -1.17 -19.87 -14.00
CA TYR A 20 -2.34 -19.03 -13.99
C TYR A 20 -3.13 -19.26 -15.27
N ILE A 21 -4.31 -19.88 -15.14
CA ILE A 21 -5.16 -20.29 -16.26
C ILE A 21 -4.41 -21.21 -17.24
N ASP A 22 -3.88 -20.65 -18.33
CA ASP A 22 -3.15 -21.31 -19.41
C ASP A 22 -1.64 -21.01 -19.39
N ASP A 23 -1.20 -20.01 -18.62
CA ASP A 23 0.21 -19.68 -18.45
C ASP A 23 0.86 -20.57 -17.38
N ALA A 24 2.08 -21.02 -17.65
CA ALA A 24 2.96 -21.67 -16.70
C ALA A 24 4.32 -20.95 -16.68
N PHE A 25 4.86 -20.73 -15.49
CA PHE A 25 6.11 -19.98 -15.31
C PHE A 25 6.90 -20.52 -14.13
N SER A 26 8.22 -20.39 -14.21
CA SER A 26 9.17 -20.83 -13.20
C SER A 26 10.46 -20.01 -13.32
N TRP A 27 11.43 -20.33 -12.48
CA TRP A 27 12.76 -19.75 -12.47
C TRP A 27 13.82 -20.85 -12.45
N ASP A 28 14.98 -20.56 -13.01
CA ASP A 28 16.15 -21.43 -13.01
C ASP A 28 17.42 -20.61 -12.83
N LEU A 29 18.51 -21.24 -12.42
CA LEU A 29 19.81 -20.57 -12.28
C LEU A 29 20.45 -20.35 -13.64
N GLU A 30 21.20 -19.26 -13.78
CA GLU A 30 21.94 -19.00 -15.01
C GLU A 30 22.91 -20.16 -15.30
N GLY A 31 22.90 -20.64 -16.55
CA GLY A 31 23.70 -21.79 -17.01
C GLY A 31 23.04 -23.15 -16.80
N HIS A 32 22.00 -23.28 -15.96
CA HIS A 32 21.20 -24.50 -15.87
C HIS A 32 20.26 -24.63 -17.07
N THR A 33 20.81 -25.19 -18.15
CA THR A 33 20.10 -25.34 -19.42
C THR A 33 20.19 -26.75 -19.96
N LEU A 34 19.18 -27.13 -20.75
CA LEU A 34 19.09 -28.42 -21.42
C LEU A 34 18.68 -28.21 -22.87
N LEU A 35 19.18 -29.07 -23.75
CA LEU A 35 18.73 -29.13 -25.14
C LEU A 35 17.33 -29.75 -25.18
N TYR A 36 16.36 -28.99 -25.65
CA TYR A 36 15.01 -29.47 -25.93
C TYR A 36 14.92 -29.88 -27.40
N GLU A 37 15.01 -31.20 -27.65
CA GLU A 37 15.08 -31.79 -29.00
C GLU A 37 13.92 -31.39 -29.93
N PRO A 38 12.64 -31.35 -29.50
CA PRO A 38 11.55 -31.00 -30.41
C PRO A 38 11.66 -29.61 -31.05
N TYR A 39 12.35 -28.68 -30.38
CA TYR A 39 12.65 -27.34 -30.93
C TYR A 39 14.12 -27.16 -31.31
N ASN A 40 14.97 -28.15 -31.05
CA ASN A 40 16.43 -28.09 -31.21
C ASN A 40 17.04 -26.81 -30.60
N LYS A 41 16.63 -26.49 -29.37
CA LYS A 41 17.04 -25.27 -28.65
C LYS A 41 17.51 -25.59 -27.23
N THR A 42 18.58 -24.92 -26.82
CA THR A 42 19.01 -24.89 -25.41
C THR A 42 18.12 -23.93 -24.64
N MET A 43 17.47 -24.42 -23.59
CA MET A 43 16.47 -23.71 -22.80
C MET A 43 16.72 -23.95 -21.30
N PRO A 44 16.18 -23.14 -20.39
CA PRO A 44 16.23 -23.42 -18.95
C PRO A 44 15.78 -24.85 -18.63
N ALA A 45 16.51 -25.53 -17.74
CA ALA A 45 16.34 -26.96 -17.50
C ALA A 45 14.91 -27.30 -17.02
N LYS A 46 14.34 -26.52 -16.09
CA LYS A 46 12.96 -26.72 -15.64
C LYS A 46 11.94 -26.54 -16.78
N GLN A 47 12.16 -25.57 -17.67
CA GLN A 47 11.28 -25.35 -18.81
C GLN A 47 11.33 -26.54 -19.79
N ALA A 48 12.52 -27.03 -20.12
CA ALA A 48 12.68 -28.20 -20.99
C ALA A 48 12.02 -29.46 -20.39
N HIS A 49 12.20 -29.70 -19.09
CA HIS A 49 11.55 -30.83 -18.42
C HIS A 49 10.02 -30.71 -18.39
N LEU A 50 9.48 -29.50 -18.20
CA LEU A 50 8.04 -29.27 -18.25
C LEU A 50 7.48 -29.54 -19.66
N LEU A 51 8.19 -29.12 -20.70
CA LEU A 51 7.82 -29.40 -22.09
C LEU A 51 7.86 -30.90 -22.41
N GLN A 52 8.88 -31.63 -21.94
CA GLN A 52 8.94 -33.09 -22.07
C GLN A 52 7.78 -33.80 -21.35
N LEU A 53 7.35 -33.28 -20.21
CA LEU A 53 6.14 -33.76 -19.54
C LEU A 53 4.91 -33.52 -20.41
N TRP A 54 4.79 -32.35 -21.03
CA TRP A 54 3.70 -32.04 -21.95
C TRP A 54 3.69 -32.96 -23.17
N ASP A 55 4.84 -33.23 -23.77
CA ASP A 55 4.98 -34.24 -24.84
C ASP A 55 4.46 -35.61 -24.39
N THR A 56 4.88 -36.05 -23.21
CA THR A 56 4.48 -37.35 -22.63
C THR A 56 2.98 -37.44 -22.40
N LEU A 57 2.36 -36.34 -22.01
CA LEU A 57 0.91 -36.25 -21.76
C LEU A 57 0.11 -35.93 -23.04
N GLY A 58 0.76 -35.65 -24.17
CA GLY A 58 0.12 -35.23 -25.42
C GLY A 58 -0.51 -33.83 -25.33
N ILE A 59 0.01 -32.94 -24.49
CA ILE A 59 -0.45 -31.56 -24.35
C ILE A 59 0.20 -30.71 -25.45
N PRO A 60 -0.57 -30.03 -26.31
CA PRO A 60 -0.01 -29.21 -27.38
C PRO A 60 0.67 -27.97 -26.82
N HIS A 61 1.81 -27.60 -27.40
CA HIS A 61 2.53 -26.39 -27.07
C HIS A 61 3.26 -25.81 -28.30
N GLU A 62 3.49 -24.49 -28.29
CA GLU A 62 4.05 -23.75 -29.42
C GLU A 62 5.37 -23.07 -29.00
N GLU A 63 6.38 -23.17 -29.87
CA GLU A 63 7.73 -22.65 -29.62
C GLU A 63 7.75 -21.13 -29.41
N SER A 64 6.94 -20.40 -30.18
CA SER A 64 6.83 -18.93 -30.10
C SER A 64 6.26 -18.43 -28.76
N LYS A 65 5.60 -19.29 -27.99
CA LYS A 65 5.10 -18.99 -26.65
C LYS A 65 6.08 -19.38 -25.54
N GLN A 66 7.19 -20.05 -25.88
CA GLN A 66 8.19 -20.50 -24.91
C GLN A 66 9.25 -19.41 -24.68
N MET A 67 8.90 -18.46 -23.83
CA MET A 67 9.75 -17.33 -23.48
C MET A 67 10.64 -17.66 -22.29
N TRP A 68 11.87 -17.15 -22.29
CA TRP A 68 12.79 -17.17 -21.15
C TRP A 68 13.76 -15.99 -21.22
N GLY A 69 14.30 -15.57 -20.08
CA GLY A 69 15.20 -14.42 -19.96
C GLY A 69 15.36 -13.97 -18.52
N SER A 70 16.17 -12.94 -18.31
CA SER A 70 16.39 -12.34 -16.98
C SER A 70 15.17 -11.56 -16.46
N MET A 71 14.26 -11.16 -17.35
CA MET A 71 13.02 -10.46 -17.04
C MET A 71 11.95 -10.90 -18.04
N LEU A 72 10.74 -11.16 -17.57
CA LEU A 72 9.64 -11.66 -18.40
C LEU A 72 8.33 -10.95 -18.06
N THR A 73 7.46 -10.82 -19.07
CA THR A 73 6.07 -10.45 -18.83
C THR A 73 5.27 -11.68 -18.44
N ILE A 74 4.81 -11.75 -17.21
CA ILE A 74 3.99 -12.84 -16.65
C ILE A 74 2.64 -12.26 -16.27
N ILE A 75 1.55 -12.84 -16.77
CA ILE A 75 0.16 -12.39 -16.53
C ILE A 75 -0.06 -10.88 -16.72
N GLY A 76 0.71 -10.23 -17.59
CA GLY A 76 0.63 -8.80 -17.87
C GLY A 76 1.51 -7.88 -16.99
N PHE A 77 2.37 -8.44 -16.14
CA PHE A 77 3.35 -7.70 -15.34
C PHE A 77 4.78 -8.07 -15.73
N GLU A 78 5.67 -7.09 -15.67
CA GLU A 78 7.11 -7.31 -15.80
C GLU A 78 7.66 -7.86 -14.48
N VAL A 79 8.24 -9.05 -14.54
CA VAL A 79 8.83 -9.74 -13.40
C VAL A 79 10.33 -9.83 -13.61
N ASP A 80 11.09 -9.22 -12.70
CA ASP A 80 12.54 -9.32 -12.62
C ASP A 80 12.91 -10.06 -11.32
N PRO A 81 13.23 -11.37 -11.40
CA PRO A 81 13.63 -12.15 -10.23
C PRO A 81 15.00 -11.75 -9.66
N ASN A 82 15.85 -11.06 -10.42
CA ASN A 82 17.17 -10.63 -9.93
C ASN A 82 17.05 -9.34 -9.12
N ALA A 83 16.23 -8.40 -9.58
CA ALA A 83 15.87 -7.21 -8.82
C ALA A 83 14.81 -7.50 -7.73
N MET A 84 14.19 -8.68 -7.78
CA MET A 84 13.04 -9.06 -6.95
C MET A 84 11.88 -8.07 -7.10
N THR A 85 11.61 -7.62 -8.33
CA THR A 85 10.58 -6.62 -8.62
C THR A 85 9.46 -7.14 -9.51
N ILE A 86 8.24 -6.65 -9.25
CA ILE A 86 7.08 -6.80 -10.11
C ILE A 86 6.57 -5.40 -10.46
N SER A 87 6.57 -5.06 -11.75
CA SER A 87 6.15 -3.75 -12.26
C SER A 87 5.13 -3.89 -13.39
N MET A 88 4.41 -2.80 -13.69
CA MET A 88 3.62 -2.74 -14.90
C MET A 88 4.53 -2.47 -16.12
N PRO A 89 4.26 -3.08 -17.28
CA PRO A 89 4.97 -2.73 -18.52
C PRO A 89 4.89 -1.23 -18.80
N LEU A 90 5.99 -0.63 -19.23
CA LEU A 90 6.11 0.82 -19.44
C LEU A 90 4.98 1.40 -20.30
N GLN A 91 4.59 0.71 -21.36
CA GLN A 91 3.51 1.15 -22.24
C GLN A 91 2.15 1.11 -21.55
N ALA A 92 1.86 0.07 -20.76
CA ALA A 92 0.61 -0.03 -20.00
C ALA A 92 0.52 1.06 -18.93
N CYS A 93 1.63 1.30 -18.23
CA CYS A 93 1.79 2.40 -17.29
C CYS A 93 1.51 3.77 -17.95
N THR A 94 2.16 4.04 -19.09
CA THR A 94 1.97 5.30 -19.85
C THR A 94 0.52 5.48 -20.29
N ASN A 95 -0.12 4.41 -20.79
CA ASN A 95 -1.52 4.46 -21.22
C ASN A 95 -2.46 4.78 -20.05
N LEU A 96 -2.24 4.19 -18.88
CA LEU A 96 -3.02 4.47 -17.67
C LEU A 96 -2.83 5.91 -17.20
N ILE A 97 -1.59 6.39 -17.12
CA ILE A 97 -1.29 7.78 -16.74
C ILE A 97 -2.00 8.76 -17.68
N ASN A 98 -1.89 8.55 -19.00
CA ASN A 98 -2.57 9.40 -19.98
C ASN A 98 -4.09 9.38 -19.78
N LYS A 99 -4.68 8.20 -19.57
CA LYS A 99 -6.13 8.08 -19.34
C LYS A 99 -6.58 8.78 -18.06
N LEU A 100 -5.78 8.73 -17.00
CA LEU A 100 -6.03 9.45 -15.75
C LEU A 100 -6.00 10.96 -15.96
N HIS A 101 -5.01 11.48 -16.69
CA HIS A 101 -4.93 12.90 -17.01
C HIS A 101 -6.10 13.38 -17.87
N GLU A 102 -6.52 12.58 -18.86
CA GLU A 102 -7.71 12.88 -19.68
C GLU A 102 -8.99 12.94 -18.85
N PHE A 103 -9.13 12.07 -17.84
CA PHE A 103 -10.29 12.06 -16.94
C PHE A 103 -10.23 13.17 -15.89
N ALA A 104 -9.04 13.66 -15.52
CA ALA A 104 -8.84 14.57 -14.39
C ALA A 104 -9.19 16.04 -14.70
N HIS A 105 -10.32 16.28 -15.36
CA HIS A 105 -10.84 17.61 -15.64
C HIS A 105 -12.11 17.89 -14.80
N PRO A 106 -12.11 18.94 -13.96
CA PRO A 106 -13.24 19.24 -13.10
C PRO A 106 -14.46 19.65 -13.91
N ASN A 107 -15.65 19.39 -13.37
CA ASN A 107 -16.94 19.76 -13.95
C ASN A 107 -17.29 19.06 -15.26
N GLN A 108 -16.60 17.97 -15.58
CA GLN A 108 -16.96 17.09 -16.70
C GLN A 108 -17.89 15.96 -16.25
N TRP A 109 -18.59 15.40 -17.22
CA TRP A 109 -19.52 14.29 -17.04
C TRP A 109 -19.17 13.18 -18.02
N TYR A 110 -19.00 11.97 -17.51
CA TYR A 110 -18.76 10.79 -18.32
C TYR A 110 -19.79 9.72 -18.02
N PRO A 111 -20.12 8.85 -18.99
CA PRO A 111 -21.02 7.73 -18.75
C PRO A 111 -20.37 6.71 -17.80
N LEU A 112 -21.21 6.02 -17.02
CA LEU A 112 -20.77 5.05 -16.02
C LEU A 112 -19.82 3.96 -16.56
N HIS A 113 -19.98 3.51 -17.81
CA HIS A 113 -19.08 2.50 -18.38
C HIS A 113 -17.64 2.99 -18.55
N GLU A 114 -17.41 4.28 -18.81
CA GLU A 114 -16.04 4.82 -18.86
C GLU A 114 -15.42 4.88 -17.46
N PHE A 115 -16.22 5.18 -16.43
CA PHE A 115 -15.80 5.05 -15.03
C PHE A 115 -15.45 3.60 -14.67
N ASN A 116 -16.26 2.62 -15.09
CA ASN A 116 -15.96 1.20 -14.89
C ASN A 116 -14.66 0.78 -15.59
N GLN A 117 -14.42 1.25 -16.81
CA GLN A 117 -13.18 0.98 -17.54
C GLN A 117 -11.97 1.55 -16.80
N LEU A 118 -12.05 2.81 -16.36
CA LEU A 118 -10.98 3.45 -15.59
C LEU A 118 -10.72 2.73 -14.27
N ALA A 119 -11.78 2.39 -13.53
CA ALA A 119 -11.68 1.64 -12.28
C ALA A 119 -11.02 0.27 -12.50
N GLY A 120 -11.35 -0.41 -13.60
CA GLY A 120 -10.72 -1.69 -13.97
C GLY A 120 -9.22 -1.54 -14.23
N TRP A 121 -8.80 -0.51 -14.96
CA TRP A 121 -7.38 -0.26 -15.23
C TRP A 121 -6.61 0.12 -13.96
N MET A 122 -7.17 1.00 -13.13
CA MET A 122 -6.57 1.36 -11.84
C MET A 122 -6.48 0.16 -10.91
N ASN A 123 -7.53 -0.65 -10.80
CA ASN A 123 -7.53 -1.86 -9.99
C ASN A 123 -6.52 -2.90 -10.49
N TRP A 124 -6.33 -3.00 -11.82
CA TRP A 124 -5.27 -3.82 -12.40
C TRP A 124 -3.88 -3.34 -11.96
N ALA A 125 -3.65 -2.04 -11.97
CA ALA A 125 -2.38 -1.44 -11.54
C ALA A 125 -2.05 -1.72 -10.06
N LEU A 126 -3.04 -1.89 -9.19
CA LEU A 126 -2.83 -2.19 -7.78
C LEU A 126 -2.07 -3.49 -7.52
N ASN A 127 -2.06 -4.44 -8.47
CA ASN A 127 -1.23 -5.64 -8.35
C ASN A 127 0.29 -5.32 -8.37
N ALA A 128 0.68 -4.17 -8.92
CA ALA A 128 2.04 -3.64 -8.88
C ALA A 128 2.20 -2.42 -7.94
N TYR A 129 1.10 -1.80 -7.51
CA TYR A 129 1.10 -0.60 -6.67
C TYR A 129 0.04 -0.66 -5.55
N PRO A 130 0.12 -1.64 -4.64
CA PRO A 130 -0.97 -1.95 -3.71
C PRO A 130 -1.30 -0.80 -2.75
N LEU A 131 -0.30 -0.01 -2.35
CA LEU A 131 -0.49 1.14 -1.46
C LEU A 131 -1.37 2.24 -2.08
N LEU A 132 -1.51 2.27 -3.41
CA LEU A 132 -2.34 3.26 -4.10
C LEU A 132 -3.83 2.94 -4.04
N CYS A 133 -4.24 1.84 -3.40
CA CYS A 133 -5.64 1.42 -3.34
C CYS A 133 -6.57 2.48 -2.72
N SER A 134 -6.05 3.33 -1.82
CA SER A 134 -6.81 4.48 -1.29
C SER A 134 -7.28 5.43 -2.40
N GLY A 135 -6.55 5.52 -3.52
CA GLY A 135 -6.88 6.35 -4.68
C GLY A 135 -8.03 5.83 -5.57
N LEU A 136 -8.67 4.72 -5.20
CA LEU A 136 -9.92 4.25 -5.85
C LEU A 136 -11.18 4.67 -5.08
N SER A 137 -11.04 5.19 -3.87
CA SER A 137 -12.15 5.30 -2.92
C SER A 137 -13.15 6.38 -3.33
N THR A 138 -12.68 7.53 -3.86
CA THR A 138 -13.59 8.56 -4.39
C THR A 138 -14.24 8.09 -5.69
N LEU A 139 -13.51 7.37 -6.54
CA LEU A 139 -14.02 6.83 -7.79
C LEU A 139 -15.20 5.87 -7.54
N TYR A 140 -15.01 4.86 -6.69
CA TYR A 140 -16.08 3.91 -6.34
C TYR A 140 -17.25 4.58 -5.62
N ASN A 141 -17.00 5.55 -4.74
CA ASN A 141 -18.08 6.31 -4.11
C ASN A 141 -18.95 7.04 -5.17
N LYS A 142 -18.31 7.65 -6.18
CA LYS A 142 -19.01 8.30 -7.30
C LYS A 142 -19.80 7.30 -8.15
N MET A 143 -19.35 6.07 -8.29
CA MET A 143 -20.04 5.02 -9.03
C MET A 143 -21.14 4.34 -8.22
N SER A 144 -21.08 4.41 -6.89
CA SER A 144 -22.00 3.72 -6.00
C SER A 144 -23.47 4.07 -6.26
N GLY A 145 -24.33 3.05 -6.19
CA GLY A 145 -25.76 3.13 -6.43
C GLY A 145 -26.18 3.35 -7.89
N LYS A 146 -25.24 3.27 -8.84
CA LYS A 146 -25.50 3.46 -10.28
C LYS A 146 -25.33 2.14 -11.02
N SER A 147 -26.31 1.81 -11.86
CA SER A 147 -26.32 0.53 -12.59
C SER A 147 -26.48 0.69 -14.10
N GLN A 148 -26.89 1.87 -14.57
CA GLN A 148 -27.12 2.12 -15.99
C GLN A 148 -25.82 2.56 -16.68
N SER A 149 -25.38 1.81 -17.68
CA SER A 149 -24.11 2.00 -18.41
C SER A 149 -23.87 3.43 -18.94
N HIS A 150 -24.93 4.09 -19.42
CA HIS A 150 -24.88 5.45 -19.96
C HIS A 150 -25.28 6.54 -18.95
N GLN A 151 -25.52 6.18 -17.69
CA GLN A 151 -25.84 7.17 -16.66
C GLN A 151 -24.65 8.11 -16.49
N PRO A 152 -24.86 9.44 -16.59
CA PRO A 152 -23.77 10.40 -16.47
C PRO A 152 -23.32 10.49 -15.00
N VAL A 153 -22.00 10.48 -14.80
CA VAL A 153 -21.33 10.61 -13.51
C VAL A 153 -20.42 11.83 -13.55
N HIS A 154 -20.57 12.69 -12.54
CA HIS A 154 -19.85 13.96 -12.45
C HIS A 154 -18.46 13.80 -11.84
N ILE A 155 -17.47 14.42 -12.48
CA ILE A 155 -16.10 14.53 -11.98
C ILE A 155 -15.99 15.73 -11.04
N SER A 156 -15.92 15.45 -9.74
CA SER A 156 -15.65 16.46 -8.71
C SER A 156 -14.16 16.81 -8.62
N THR A 157 -13.85 18.01 -8.13
CA THR A 157 -12.47 18.44 -7.85
C THR A 157 -11.69 17.46 -6.97
N ALA A 158 -12.34 16.84 -5.97
CA ALA A 158 -11.73 15.81 -5.14
C ALA A 158 -11.29 14.58 -5.95
N LEU A 159 -12.15 14.13 -6.88
CA LEU A 159 -11.83 13.02 -7.77
C LEU A 159 -10.67 13.40 -8.71
N CYS A 160 -10.67 14.60 -9.29
CA CYS A 160 -9.53 15.05 -10.11
C CYS A 160 -8.21 14.98 -9.34
N ARG A 161 -8.19 15.48 -8.10
CA ARG A 161 -6.99 15.45 -7.25
C ARG A 161 -6.53 14.03 -6.97
N GLU A 162 -7.46 13.12 -6.66
CA GLU A 162 -7.14 11.71 -6.40
C GLU A 162 -6.62 10.98 -7.64
N LEU A 163 -7.21 11.22 -8.82
CA LEU A 163 -6.73 10.64 -10.08
C LEU A 163 -5.33 11.14 -10.44
N LEU A 164 -5.06 12.44 -10.25
CA LEU A 164 -3.72 13.02 -10.47
C LEU A 164 -2.70 12.52 -9.45
N TRP A 165 -3.11 12.40 -8.18
CA TRP A 165 -2.29 11.81 -7.12
C TRP A 165 -1.89 10.38 -7.47
N PHE A 166 -2.83 9.57 -7.96
CA PHE A 166 -2.58 8.19 -8.37
C PHE A 166 -1.62 8.13 -9.58
N ALA A 167 -1.84 8.98 -10.58
CA ALA A 167 -0.98 9.06 -11.77
C ALA A 167 0.46 9.44 -11.40
N GLU A 168 0.63 10.41 -10.51
CA GLU A 168 1.96 10.88 -10.10
C GLU A 168 2.74 9.81 -9.34
N HIS A 169 2.08 9.04 -8.47
CA HIS A 169 2.73 7.94 -7.77
C HIS A 169 3.11 6.78 -8.68
N ILE A 170 2.26 6.43 -9.64
CA ILE A 170 2.62 5.40 -10.64
C ILE A 170 3.86 5.83 -11.42
N LYS A 171 3.93 7.10 -11.82
CA LYS A 171 5.05 7.65 -12.60
C LYS A 171 6.39 7.60 -11.87
N HIS A 172 6.38 7.76 -10.54
CA HIS A 172 7.60 7.78 -9.72
C HIS A 172 7.92 6.43 -9.05
N SER A 173 7.03 5.44 -9.17
CA SER A 173 7.22 4.13 -8.55
C SER A 173 7.90 3.14 -9.50
N ASN A 174 8.85 2.37 -8.97
CA ASN A 174 9.53 1.29 -9.67
C ASN A 174 8.77 -0.06 -9.59
N GLY A 175 7.53 -0.07 -9.08
CA GLY A 175 6.75 -1.28 -8.82
C GLY A 175 6.95 -1.85 -7.41
N ILE A 176 6.57 -3.11 -7.20
CA ILE A 176 6.74 -3.81 -5.92
C ILE A 176 8.11 -4.44 -5.88
N CYS A 177 8.90 -4.16 -4.84
CA CYS A 177 10.01 -5.03 -4.44
C CYS A 177 9.49 -6.11 -3.46
N ILE A 178 9.63 -7.37 -3.86
CA ILE A 178 9.06 -8.53 -3.16
C ILE A 178 9.67 -8.67 -1.76
N LEU A 179 10.98 -8.45 -1.60
CA LEU A 179 11.65 -8.59 -0.31
C LEU A 179 11.30 -7.46 0.67
N SER A 180 11.07 -6.23 0.21
CA SER A 180 10.61 -5.14 1.08
C SER A 180 9.14 -5.28 1.48
N SER A 181 8.39 -6.17 0.85
CA SER A 181 6.99 -6.48 1.20
C SER A 181 6.82 -7.47 2.36
N LEU A 182 7.94 -7.98 2.92
CA LEU A 182 7.91 -8.90 4.05
C LEU A 182 7.32 -8.21 5.28
N LYS A 183 6.29 -8.84 5.86
CA LYS A 183 5.66 -8.38 7.11
C LYS A 183 6.69 -8.40 8.25
N TRP A 184 6.95 -7.24 8.83
CA TRP A 184 7.75 -7.11 10.05
C TRP A 184 6.83 -7.09 11.29
N SER A 185 7.33 -7.59 12.43
CA SER A 185 6.58 -7.61 13.69
C SER A 185 6.78 -6.31 14.48
N ALA A 186 5.86 -6.00 15.40
CA ALA A 186 5.98 -4.81 16.24
C ALA A 186 7.30 -4.73 17.02
N ASP A 187 7.95 -5.86 17.29
CA ASP A 187 9.23 -5.95 17.98
C ASP A 187 10.41 -5.40 17.15
N ASN A 188 10.27 -5.28 15.83
CA ASN A 188 11.29 -4.76 14.92
C ASN A 188 11.15 -3.25 14.67
N ALA A 189 10.21 -2.57 15.34
CA ALA A 189 9.94 -1.17 15.11
C ALA A 189 11.10 -0.27 15.56
N ASP A 190 11.51 0.66 14.70
CA ASP A 190 12.46 1.73 15.06
C ASP A 190 11.80 2.75 15.99
N PHE A 191 10.50 3.02 15.76
CA PHE A 191 9.70 3.91 16.59
C PHE A 191 8.36 3.28 16.95
N VAL A 192 7.90 3.57 18.17
CA VAL A 192 6.55 3.26 18.62
C VAL A 192 5.88 4.56 19.01
N ALA A 193 4.66 4.79 18.53
CA ALA A 193 3.85 5.91 18.96
C ALA A 193 2.47 5.45 19.43
N TYR A 194 1.96 6.08 20.48
CA TYR A 194 0.63 5.87 21.02
C TYR A 194 -0.18 7.13 20.76
N SER A 195 -1.38 7.00 20.21
CA SER A 195 -2.25 8.14 19.94
C SER A 195 -3.58 7.97 20.66
N ASP A 196 -4.13 9.10 21.09
CA ASP A 196 -5.50 9.21 21.55
C ASP A 196 -6.07 10.60 21.23
N ALA A 197 -7.38 10.68 21.07
CA ALA A 197 -8.08 11.95 20.89
C ALA A 197 -9.31 12.03 21.77
N CYS A 198 -9.56 13.22 22.31
CA CYS A 198 -10.81 13.55 22.96
C CYS A 198 -11.57 14.60 22.13
N PRO A 199 -12.85 14.89 22.43
CA PRO A 199 -13.66 15.81 21.64
C PRO A 199 -13.08 17.22 21.46
N SER A 200 -12.19 17.66 22.34
CA SER A 200 -11.60 19.02 22.35
C SER A 200 -10.09 19.04 22.07
N SER A 201 -9.43 17.89 21.96
CA SER A 201 -7.98 17.84 21.82
C SER A 201 -7.45 16.48 21.36
N MET A 202 -6.20 16.48 20.94
CA MET A 202 -5.48 15.35 20.38
C MET A 202 -4.15 15.18 21.11
N GLY A 203 -3.73 13.95 21.34
CA GLY A 203 -2.48 13.64 22.03
C GLY A 203 -1.77 12.42 21.44
N PHE A 204 -0.45 12.50 21.31
CA PHE A 204 0.35 11.32 21.00
C PHE A 204 1.67 11.28 21.78
N TRP A 205 2.19 10.09 21.99
CA TRP A 205 3.36 9.82 22.81
C TRP A 205 4.34 8.90 22.07
N ILE A 206 5.63 9.26 22.08
CA ILE A 206 6.73 8.47 21.53
C ILE A 206 7.66 8.07 22.69
N PRO A 207 7.54 6.85 23.24
CA PRO A 207 8.27 6.45 24.46
C PRO A 207 9.79 6.45 24.28
N SER A 208 10.29 5.97 23.14
CA SER A 208 11.73 5.86 22.86
C SER A 208 12.45 7.21 22.90
N LEU A 209 11.71 8.31 22.68
CA LEU A 209 12.22 9.67 22.73
C LEU A 209 11.85 10.40 24.02
N SER A 210 11.00 9.80 24.87
CA SER A 210 10.41 10.47 26.03
C SER A 210 9.70 11.78 25.67
N LEU A 211 9.04 11.80 24.51
CA LEU A 211 8.33 12.97 23.98
C LEU A 211 6.82 12.71 23.94
N GLY A 212 6.06 13.66 24.49
CA GLY A 212 4.61 13.73 24.41
C GLY A 212 4.17 14.99 23.66
N PHE A 213 3.10 14.88 22.90
CA PHE A 213 2.58 15.97 22.09
C PHE A 213 1.08 16.11 22.32
N GLN A 214 0.62 17.36 22.42
CA GLN A 214 -0.80 17.68 22.58
C GLN A 214 -1.22 18.86 21.70
N CYS A 215 -2.47 18.86 21.26
CA CYS A 215 -3.04 19.90 20.40
C CYS A 215 -4.51 20.13 20.76
N GLN A 216 -4.91 21.38 20.95
CA GLN A 216 -6.33 21.74 21.10
C GLN A 216 -7.02 21.78 19.74
N THR A 217 -8.30 21.44 19.71
CA THR A 217 -9.11 21.55 18.49
C THR A 217 -10.47 22.17 18.78
N ASP A 218 -10.87 23.08 17.90
CA ASP A 218 -12.20 23.69 17.92
C ASP A 218 -13.23 22.88 17.10
N ARG A 219 -12.86 21.67 16.67
CA ARG A 219 -13.75 20.81 15.87
C ARG A 219 -14.89 20.27 16.74
N PRO A 220 -16.08 20.05 16.14
CA PRO A 220 -17.22 19.52 16.89
C PRO A 220 -16.92 18.10 17.38
N SER A 221 -17.50 17.71 18.51
CA SER A 221 -17.37 16.36 19.09
C SER A 221 -17.82 15.24 18.15
N SER A 222 -18.73 15.54 17.20
CA SER A 222 -19.14 14.61 16.14
C SER A 222 -17.98 14.21 15.20
N ALA A 223 -16.85 14.91 15.25
CA ALA A 223 -15.65 14.62 14.48
C ALA A 223 -14.65 13.73 15.24
N ILE A 224 -15.03 13.09 16.35
CA ILE A 224 -14.10 12.28 17.17
C ILE A 224 -13.33 11.25 16.34
N PHE A 225 -14.00 10.52 15.45
CA PHE A 225 -13.34 9.54 14.58
C PHE A 225 -12.30 10.16 13.64
N TYR A 226 -12.58 11.37 13.16
CA TYR A 226 -11.61 12.14 12.37
C TYR A 226 -10.43 12.61 13.21
N LEU A 227 -10.67 13.04 14.46
CA LEU A 227 -9.61 13.46 15.37
C LEU A 227 -8.70 12.30 15.77
N GLU A 228 -9.26 11.12 16.09
CA GLU A 228 -8.49 9.91 16.38
C GLU A 228 -7.59 9.53 15.20
N ALA A 229 -8.15 9.50 13.98
CA ALA A 229 -7.40 9.21 12.76
C ALA A 229 -6.32 10.28 12.46
N LEU A 230 -6.62 11.56 12.65
CA LEU A 230 -5.67 12.65 12.42
C LEU A 230 -4.54 12.64 13.45
N THR A 231 -4.86 12.29 14.71
CA THR A 231 -3.86 12.17 15.78
C THR A 231 -2.92 11.01 15.50
N LEU A 232 -3.44 9.86 15.07
CA LEU A 232 -2.63 8.71 14.69
C LEU A 232 -1.66 9.08 13.55
N LEU A 233 -2.12 9.81 12.52
CA LEU A 233 -1.27 10.29 11.42
C LEU A 233 -0.21 11.31 11.87
N SER A 234 -0.52 12.10 12.91
CA SER A 234 0.38 13.17 13.38
C SER A 234 1.70 12.63 13.94
N GLY A 235 1.70 11.42 14.53
CA GLY A 235 2.90 10.76 15.03
C GLY A 235 3.95 10.48 13.94
N PRO A 236 3.62 9.66 12.91
CA PRO A 236 4.49 9.44 11.76
C PRO A 236 4.90 10.72 11.05
N HIS A 237 3.95 11.65 10.86
CA HIS A 237 4.27 12.93 10.22
C HIS A 237 5.32 13.69 11.02
N TRP A 238 5.19 13.78 12.35
CA TRP A 238 6.17 14.43 13.20
C TRP A 238 7.54 13.74 13.13
N ILE A 239 7.57 12.40 13.17
CA ILE A 239 8.81 11.61 13.03
C ILE A 239 9.51 11.93 11.70
N VAL A 240 8.77 11.88 10.59
CA VAL A 240 9.31 12.16 9.26
C VAL A 240 9.86 13.58 9.17
N THR A 241 9.10 14.59 9.61
CA THR A 241 9.49 16.00 9.46
C THR A 241 10.63 16.40 10.40
N ASN A 242 10.68 15.87 11.64
CA ASN A 242 11.63 16.34 12.65
C ASN A 242 12.86 15.44 12.81
N ILE A 243 12.69 14.13 12.64
CA ILE A 243 13.80 13.18 12.74
C ILE A 243 14.47 13.02 11.37
N CYS A 244 13.70 13.11 10.28
CA CYS A 244 14.16 12.94 8.90
C CYS A 244 15.01 11.65 8.74
N PRO A 245 14.37 10.46 8.90
CA PRO A 245 15.10 9.21 8.82
C PRO A 245 15.80 9.05 7.46
N GLN A 246 17.07 8.65 7.48
CA GLN A 246 17.91 8.53 6.27
C GLN A 246 17.82 7.15 5.62
N CYS A 247 17.13 6.21 6.26
CA CYS A 247 16.99 4.82 5.85
C CYS A 247 15.53 4.38 6.00
N SER A 248 15.20 3.23 5.40
CA SER A 248 13.89 2.62 5.59
C SER A 248 13.59 2.46 7.07
N THR A 249 12.45 3.00 7.53
CA THR A 249 12.11 3.12 8.95
C THR A 249 10.77 2.48 9.24
N GLN A 250 10.71 1.68 10.30
CA GLN A 250 9.54 0.94 10.75
C GLN A 250 8.90 1.63 11.96
N ILE A 251 7.65 2.06 11.83
CA ILE A 251 6.91 2.79 12.87
C ILE A 251 5.67 2.01 13.30
N VAL A 252 5.58 1.64 14.57
CA VAL A 252 4.38 1.04 15.14
C VAL A 252 3.50 2.12 15.73
N LEU A 253 2.21 2.07 15.41
CA LEU A 253 1.21 3.00 15.91
C LEU A 253 0.15 2.25 16.71
N TYR A 254 -0.07 2.68 17.95
CA TYR A 254 -1.10 2.15 18.82
C TYR A 254 -2.23 3.16 19.02
N THR A 255 -3.47 2.67 18.91
CA THR A 255 -4.69 3.41 19.24
C THR A 255 -5.71 2.44 19.82
N ASP A 256 -6.58 2.94 20.68
CA ASP A 256 -7.73 2.20 21.20
C ASP A 256 -8.96 2.25 20.28
N ASN A 257 -8.89 3.01 19.19
CA ASN A 257 -9.96 3.04 18.21
C ASN A 257 -9.81 1.95 17.14
N SER A 258 -10.61 0.90 17.26
CA SER A 258 -10.61 -0.21 16.28
C SER A 258 -11.00 0.20 14.86
N ASN A 259 -11.83 1.24 14.70
CA ASN A 259 -12.20 1.74 13.37
C ASN A 259 -10.99 2.41 12.69
N THR A 260 -10.17 3.14 13.45
CA THR A 260 -8.94 3.74 12.95
C THR A 260 -7.94 2.65 12.55
N VAL A 261 -7.77 1.62 13.39
CA VAL A 261 -6.94 0.45 13.05
C VAL A 261 -7.40 -0.18 11.75
N SER A 262 -8.70 -0.46 11.62
CA SER A 262 -9.27 -1.05 10.39
C SER A 262 -9.05 -0.14 9.19
N MET A 263 -9.25 1.17 9.33
CA MET A 263 -9.11 2.14 8.25
C MET A 263 -7.70 2.15 7.67
N PHE A 264 -6.67 2.22 8.52
CA PHE A 264 -5.27 2.23 8.07
C PHE A 264 -4.81 0.87 7.55
N ASN A 265 -5.22 -0.24 8.16
CA ASN A 265 -4.80 -1.57 7.72
C ASN A 265 -5.48 -2.02 6.42
N THR A 266 -6.69 -1.52 6.13
CA THR A 266 -7.39 -1.80 4.86
C THR A 266 -7.16 -0.73 3.80
N LEU A 267 -6.54 0.40 4.17
CA LEU A 267 -6.36 1.57 3.31
C LEU A 267 -7.68 2.05 2.66
N HIS A 268 -8.78 1.86 3.38
CA HIS A 268 -10.13 2.23 2.95
C HIS A 268 -10.82 3.04 4.04
N ALA A 269 -11.45 4.17 3.67
CA ALA A 269 -12.11 5.05 4.62
C ALA A 269 -13.47 5.56 4.11
N GLN A 270 -14.08 6.46 4.88
CA GLN A 270 -15.18 7.28 4.40
C GLN A 270 -14.65 8.55 3.72
N PRO A 271 -15.43 9.23 2.85
CA PRO A 271 -14.95 10.39 2.09
C PRO A 271 -14.32 11.53 2.90
N SER A 272 -14.75 11.74 4.15
CA SER A 272 -14.18 12.77 5.03
C SER A 272 -12.76 12.44 5.52
N LEU A 273 -12.35 11.17 5.46
CA LEU A 273 -11.10 10.65 6.00
C LEU A 273 -10.07 10.33 4.91
N TYR A 274 -10.46 10.29 3.63
CA TYR A 274 -9.52 10.00 2.53
C TYR A 274 -8.26 10.85 2.53
N PRO A 275 -8.31 12.18 2.80
CA PRO A 275 -7.09 12.97 2.84
C PRO A 275 -6.07 12.45 3.88
N ILE A 276 -6.52 11.86 4.99
CA ILE A 276 -5.63 11.28 6.01
C ILE A 276 -4.90 10.07 5.44
N LEU A 277 -5.62 9.15 4.79
CA LEU A 277 -5.01 7.96 4.20
C LEU A 277 -4.06 8.29 3.06
N LEU A 278 -4.44 9.23 2.18
CA LEU A 278 -3.59 9.64 1.07
C LEU A 278 -2.30 10.28 1.58
N THR A 279 -2.37 11.16 2.59
CA THR A 279 -1.16 11.68 3.26
C THR A 279 -0.34 10.57 3.94
N ALA A 280 -0.98 9.55 4.54
CA ALA A 280 -0.27 8.42 5.13
C ALA A 280 0.51 7.60 4.07
N VAL A 281 -0.10 7.39 2.91
CA VAL A 281 0.55 6.72 1.76
C VAL A 281 1.67 7.60 1.20
N ASP A 282 1.48 8.92 1.10
CA ASP A 282 2.54 9.86 0.69
C ASP A 282 3.75 9.77 1.61
N LEU A 283 3.53 9.75 2.93
CA LEU A 283 4.62 9.58 3.90
C LEU A 283 5.36 8.26 3.68
N THR A 284 4.63 7.19 3.38
CA THR A 284 5.21 5.87 3.13
C THR A 284 6.10 5.87 1.90
N LEU A 285 5.57 6.37 0.78
CA LEU A 285 6.22 6.31 -0.53
C LEU A 285 7.35 7.34 -0.66
N ASN A 286 7.18 8.55 -0.16
CA ASN A 286 8.14 9.65 -0.34
C ASN A 286 9.32 9.59 0.64
N HIS A 287 9.12 9.00 1.83
CA HIS A 287 10.14 8.95 2.87
C HIS A 287 10.62 7.53 3.20
N ASN A 288 10.17 6.52 2.45
CA ASN A 288 10.52 5.12 2.67
C ASN A 288 10.24 4.68 4.13
N VAL A 289 9.10 5.11 4.67
CA VAL A 289 8.67 4.79 6.04
C VAL A 289 7.55 3.77 5.97
N HIS A 290 7.62 2.72 6.76
CA HIS A 290 6.57 1.73 6.87
C HIS A 290 5.92 1.85 8.24
N PHE A 291 4.60 1.96 8.29
CA PHE A 291 3.90 1.92 9.56
C PHE A 291 2.86 0.82 9.63
N CYS A 292 2.70 0.26 10.82
CA CYS A 292 1.69 -0.74 11.17
C CYS A 292 0.85 -0.24 12.32
N VAL A 293 -0.47 -0.37 12.20
CA VAL A 293 -1.42 0.13 13.20
C VAL A 293 -2.01 -1.03 13.98
N PHE A 294 -1.92 -0.95 15.31
CA PHE A 294 -2.42 -1.96 16.24
C PHE A 294 -3.41 -1.37 17.23
N HIS A 295 -4.40 -2.18 17.58
CA HIS A 295 -5.31 -1.87 18.65
C HIS A 295 -4.65 -2.10 20.03
N ILE A 296 -4.83 -1.16 20.95
CA ILE A 296 -4.50 -1.33 22.38
C ILE A 296 -5.74 -1.01 23.23
N PRO A 297 -6.05 -1.75 24.31
CA PRO A 297 -7.14 -1.37 25.21
C PRO A 297 -6.94 0.04 25.79
N GLY A 298 -8.00 0.86 25.86
CA GLY A 298 -7.92 2.22 26.41
C GLY A 298 -7.36 2.27 27.84
N GLU A 299 -7.65 1.27 28.66
CA GLU A 299 -7.08 1.12 30.02
C GLU A 299 -5.55 1.00 30.04
N GLN A 300 -4.94 0.62 28.91
CA GLN A 300 -3.49 0.54 28.73
C GLN A 300 -2.93 1.76 28.00
N ASN A 301 -3.77 2.56 27.31
CA ASN A 301 -3.37 3.75 26.55
C ASN A 301 -3.27 5.03 27.41
N THR A 302 -2.88 4.88 28.67
CA THR A 302 -3.05 5.89 29.72
C THR A 302 -2.20 7.15 29.55
N VAL A 303 -1.03 7.06 28.92
CA VAL A 303 -0.18 8.25 28.65
C VAL A 303 -0.78 9.08 27.52
N ALA A 304 -1.20 8.45 26.42
CA ALA A 304 -1.79 9.16 25.29
C ALA A 304 -3.14 9.78 25.68
N ASP A 305 -3.97 9.07 26.46
CA ASP A 305 -5.23 9.59 27.03
C ASP A 305 -5.00 10.82 27.93
N ALA A 306 -4.02 10.74 28.84
CA ALA A 306 -3.69 11.89 29.68
C ALA A 306 -3.19 13.09 28.86
N LEU A 307 -2.43 12.87 27.78
CA LEU A 307 -1.99 13.93 26.85
C LEU A 307 -3.15 14.50 26.03
N SER A 308 -4.05 13.66 25.52
CA SER A 308 -5.22 14.08 24.75
C SER A 308 -6.16 14.95 25.60
N CYS A 309 -6.18 14.74 26.92
CA CYS A 309 -6.96 15.51 27.88
C CYS A 309 -6.20 16.67 28.56
N PHE A 310 -4.96 16.98 28.17
CA PHE A 310 -4.11 18.00 28.82
C PHE A 310 -3.82 17.74 30.32
N HIS A 311 -3.96 16.50 30.79
CA HIS A 311 -3.61 16.05 32.13
C HIS A 311 -2.10 15.81 32.27
N ASN A 312 -1.30 16.85 32.05
CA ASN A 312 0.16 16.77 31.96
C ASN A 312 0.83 16.04 33.13
N GLN A 313 0.39 16.30 34.38
CA GLN A 313 0.97 15.65 35.55
C GLN A 313 0.70 14.14 35.59
N GLN A 314 -0.49 13.71 35.16
CA GLN A 314 -0.82 12.30 35.05
C GLN A 314 0.02 11.64 33.96
N ALA A 315 0.16 12.27 32.79
CA ALA A 315 0.99 11.76 31.69
C ALA A 315 2.45 11.56 32.13
N ILE A 316 3.04 12.55 32.83
CA ILE A 316 4.41 12.47 33.36
C ILE A 316 4.55 11.34 34.38
N ASN A 317 3.63 11.24 35.34
CA ASN A 317 3.68 10.21 36.38
C ASN A 317 3.56 8.80 35.78
N THR A 318 2.65 8.61 34.82
CA THR A 318 2.44 7.32 34.17
C THR A 318 3.60 6.94 33.27
N ALA A 319 4.16 7.88 32.49
CA ALA A 319 5.33 7.63 31.65
C ALA A 319 6.58 7.27 32.49
N ALA A 320 6.71 7.83 33.71
CA ALA A 320 7.79 7.50 34.63
C ALA A 320 7.74 6.05 35.16
N LEU A 321 6.62 5.34 35.01
CA LEU A 321 6.51 3.91 35.34
C LEU A 321 7.18 3.02 34.28
N THR A 322 7.36 3.52 33.06
CA THR A 322 7.88 2.76 31.92
C THR A 322 9.25 3.26 31.44
N SER A 323 9.64 4.50 31.78
CA SER A 323 10.93 5.10 31.42
C SER A 323 11.54 5.88 32.60
N TYR A 324 12.87 5.83 32.71
CA TYR A 324 13.63 6.63 33.69
C TYR A 324 13.85 8.08 33.24
N THR A 325 13.64 8.37 31.95
CA THR A 325 13.78 9.72 31.38
C THR A 325 12.46 10.47 31.54
N PRO A 326 12.46 11.71 32.07
CA PRO A 326 11.25 12.51 32.19
C PRO A 326 10.56 12.74 30.85
N LEU A 327 9.22 12.64 30.83
CA LEU A 327 8.40 12.98 29.67
C LEU A 327 8.45 14.49 29.40
N HIS A 328 8.90 14.87 28.21
CA HIS A 328 8.83 16.25 27.72
C HIS A 328 7.57 16.43 26.87
N ILE A 329 6.67 17.31 27.34
CA ILE A 329 5.40 17.58 26.67
C ILE A 329 5.51 18.87 25.85
N SER A 330 5.18 18.78 24.56
CA SER A 330 5.17 19.91 23.63
C SER A 330 3.82 20.06 22.95
N LEU A 331 3.55 21.24 22.38
CA LEU A 331 2.42 21.42 21.49
C LEU A 331 2.79 20.94 20.08
N PHE A 332 1.81 20.44 19.33
CA PHE A 332 1.99 20.13 17.91
C PHE A 332 0.90 20.76 17.04
N GLN A 333 1.24 20.97 15.77
CA GLN A 333 0.28 21.32 14.74
C GLN A 333 -0.03 20.05 13.92
N PRO A 334 -1.30 19.64 13.78
CA PRO A 334 -1.67 18.50 12.96
C PRO A 334 -1.27 18.72 11.50
N PRO A 335 -0.97 17.64 10.75
CA PRO A 335 -0.56 17.76 9.37
C PRO A 335 -1.62 18.47 8.52
N CYS A 336 -1.18 19.34 7.62
CA CYS A 336 -2.08 19.95 6.66
C CYS A 336 -2.38 18.92 5.57
N LEU A 337 -3.61 18.41 5.54
CA LEU A 337 -4.05 17.38 4.59
C LEU A 337 -4.28 17.98 3.20
N MET A 338 -3.22 18.45 2.55
CA MET A 338 -3.24 18.94 1.18
C MET A 338 -2.88 17.77 0.27
N LEU A 339 -3.83 17.31 -0.54
CA LEU A 339 -3.54 16.40 -1.65
C LEU A 339 -2.56 17.07 -2.60
N GLY A 340 -1.31 16.58 -2.64
CA GLY A 340 -0.30 17.00 -3.62
C GLY A 340 0.26 18.42 -3.46
N ALA A 341 0.27 18.98 -2.26
CA ALA A 341 1.18 20.11 -1.98
C ALA A 341 2.46 19.54 -1.37
N GLU A 342 3.59 19.77 -2.04
CA GLU A 342 4.92 19.47 -1.51
C GLU A 342 5.01 20.01 -0.06
N LEU A 343 5.26 19.10 0.88
CA LEU A 343 5.65 19.43 2.24
C LEU A 343 7.04 20.08 2.15
N LEU A 344 7.08 21.38 1.93
CA LEU A 344 8.27 22.23 2.09
C LEU A 344 8.26 22.92 3.46
#